data_AF-A0AA95HUD5-F1
#
_entry.id   AF-A0AA95HUD5-F1
#
_cell.length_a   1.000
_cell.length_b   1.000
_cell.length_c   1.000
_cell.angle_alpha   90.00
_cell.angle_beta   90.00
_cell.angle_gamma   90.00
#
_symmetry.space_group_name_H-M   'P 1'
#
loop_
_entity.id
_entity.type
_entity.pdbx_description
1 polymer ?
#
loop_
_entity_poly.entity_id
_entity_poly.type
_entity_poly.pdbx_seq_one_letter_code
_entity_poly.pdbx_strand_id
1 'polypeptide(L)' 'MAKAFNDNERKLIKDKLKEGALLFIQQQGVRKTSVDELVKYANISKGAFYLFYTSKELLFSIR' A
#
# COMPACT_ATOMS: atom_id res chain seq x y z
N MET A 1 -18.76 7.66 -11.20
CA MET A 1 -17.35 7.89 -11.62
C MET A 1 -16.49 7.93 -10.37
N ALA A 2 -15.49 7.05 -10.26
CA ALA A 2 -14.58 7.08 -9.12
C ALA A 2 -13.78 8.39 -9.16
N LYS A 3 -13.92 9.24 -8.14
CA LYS A 3 -13.16 10.47 -8.01
C LYS A 3 -11.68 10.08 -7.92
N ALA A 4 -10.86 10.59 -8.84
CA ALA A 4 -9.42 10.42 -8.75
C ALA A 4 -8.91 11.05 -7.44
N PHE A 5 -8.03 10.37 -6.72
CA PHE A 5 -7.40 10.90 -5.51
C PHE A 5 -6.68 12.21 -5.82
N ASN A 6 -6.91 13.24 -5.00
CA ASN A 6 -6.14 14.47 -5.04
C ASN A 6 -4.72 14.26 -4.48
N ASP A 7 -3.83 15.26 -4.61
CA ASP A 7 -2.43 15.12 -4.22
C ASP A 7 -2.26 14.77 -2.72
N ASN A 8 -3.03 15.42 -1.85
CA ASN A 8 -3.01 15.14 -0.41
C ASN A 8 -3.50 13.73 -0.09
N GLU A 9 -4.58 13.28 -0.73
CA GLU A 9 -5.09 11.90 -0.60
C GLU A 9 -4.04 10.89 -1.07
N ARG A 10 -3.40 11.15 -2.21
CA ARG A 10 -2.34 10.28 -2.76
C ARG A 10 -1.16 10.17 -1.79
N LYS A 11 -0.76 11.29 -1.19
CA LYS A 11 0.31 11.32 -0.18
C LYS A 11 -0.07 10.49 1.04
N LEU A 12 -1.26 10.74 1.60
CA LEU A 12 -1.75 10.00 2.77
C LEU A 12 -1.84 8.49 2.51
N ILE A 13 -2.34 8.09 1.33
CA ILE A 13 -2.43 6.68 0.95
C ILE A 13 -1.03 6.06 0.82
N LYS A 14 -0.08 6.76 0.19
CA LYS A 14 1.30 6.28 0.10
C LYS A 14 1.94 6.10 1.47
N ASP A 15 1.75 7.05 2.38
CA ASP A 15 2.27 6.96 3.75
C ASP A 15 1.65 5.78 4.49
N LYS A 16 0.33 5.59 4.42
CA LYS A 16 -0.33 4.42 5.03
C LYS A 16 0.14 3.09 4.45
N LEU A 17 0.35 3.00 3.14
CA LEU A 17 0.87 1.78 2.50
C LEU A 17 2.29 1.47 3.00
N LYS A 18 3.15 2.48 3.16
CA LYS A 18 4.50 2.32 3.72
C LYS A 18 4.46 1.91 5.18
N GLU A 19 3.62 2.55 5.98
CA GLU A 19 3.44 2.22 7.40
C GLU A 19 2.96 0.77 7.57
N GLY A 20 1.93 0.36 6.83
CA GLY A 20 1.45 -1.02 6.83
C GLY A 20 2.51 -2.01 6.36
N ALA A 21 3.28 -1.66 5.32
CA ALA A 21 4.41 -2.47 4.87
C ALA A 21 5.45 -2.68 5.98
N LEU A 22 5.89 -1.61 6.65
CA LEU A 22 6.84 -1.69 7.77
C LEU A 22 6.29 -2.54 8.93
N LEU A 23 5.01 -2.41 9.23
CA LEU A 23 4.35 -3.18 10.28
C LEU A 23 4.28 -4.69 9.94
N PHE A 24 3.95 -5.04 8.70
CA PHE A 24 3.83 -6.44 8.29
C PHE A 24 5.18 -7.11 7.99
N ILE A 25 6.17 -6.38 7.49
CA ILE A 25 7.51 -6.96 7.27
C ILE A 25 8.15 -7.38 8.59
N GLN A 26 7.94 -6.61 9.67
CA GLN A 26 8.43 -6.95 11.01
C GLN A 26 7.71 -8.17 11.60
N GLN A 27 6.42 -8.37 11.28
CA GLN A 27 5.63 -9.47 11.84
C GLN A 27 5.77 -10.78 11.06
N GLN A 28 5.69 -10.74 9.73
CA GLN A 28 5.58 -11.94 8.89
C GLN A 28 6.51 -11.95 7.67
N GLY A 29 7.18 -10.83 7.39
CA GLY A 29 8.07 -10.66 6.24
C GLY A 29 7.33 -10.52 4.90
N VAL A 30 8.06 -10.02 3.89
CA VAL A 30 7.52 -9.65 2.56
C VAL A 30 6.76 -10.78 1.87
N ARG A 31 7.24 -12.03 1.99
CA ARG A 31 6.63 -13.19 1.32
C ARG A 31 5.21 -13.45 1.83
N LYS A 32 5.01 -13.38 3.14
CA LYS A 32 3.71 -13.64 3.79
C LYS A 32 2.78 -12.44 3.77
N THR A 33 3.28 -11.21 3.60
CA THR A 33 2.41 -10.03 3.45
C THR A 33 1.71 -10.03 2.11
N SER A 34 0.39 -9.93 2.12
CA SER A 34 -0.44 -9.86 0.92
C SER A 34 -0.81 -8.42 0.56
N VAL A 35 -1.07 -8.16 -0.72
CA VAL A 35 -1.64 -6.87 -1.15
C VAL A 35 -2.96 -6.58 -0.42
N ASP A 36 -3.76 -7.62 -0.14
CA ASP A 36 -5.04 -7.49 0.56
C ASP A 36 -4.88 -6.87 1.97
N GLU A 37 -3.89 -7.34 2.73
CA GLU A 37 -3.57 -6.82 4.06
C GLU A 37 -3.13 -5.35 3.99
N LEU A 38 -2.29 -5.01 3.01
CA LEU A 38 -1.80 -3.64 2.78
C LEU A 38 -2.94 -2.67 2.44
N VAL A 39 -3.85 -3.07 1.54
CA VAL A 39 -4.94 -2.21 1.11
C VAL A 39 -6.02 -2.08 2.18
N LYS A 40 -6.25 -3.13 2.96
CA LYS A 40 -7.11 -3.09 4.14
C LYS A 40 -6.55 -2.12 5.19
N TYR A 41 -5.24 -2.14 5.43
CA TYR A 41 -4.57 -1.18 6.33
C TYR A 41 -4.67 0.27 5.81
N ALA A 42 -4.42 0.48 4.52
CA ALA A 42 -4.49 1.81 3.90
C ALA A 42 -5.92 2.31 3.66
N ASN A 43 -6.94 1.48 3.91
CA ASN A 43 -8.35 1.73 3.62
C ASN A 43 -8.60 2.12 2.15
N ILE A 44 -8.05 1.33 1.23
CA ILE A 44 -8.24 1.49 -0.22
C ILE A 44 -8.66 0.16 -0.85
N SER A 45 -9.17 0.20 -2.08
CA SER A 45 -9.44 -1.01 -2.85
C SER A 45 -8.14 -1.62 -3.40
N LYS A 46 -8.16 -2.92 -3.70
CA LYS A 46 -7.04 -3.59 -4.37
C LYS A 46 -6.70 -2.99 -5.73
N GLY A 47 -7.71 -2.53 -6.49
CA GLY A 47 -7.48 -1.82 -7.74
C GLY A 47 -6.76 -0.48 -7.53
N ALA A 48 -7.08 0.25 -6.46
CA ALA A 48 -6.43 1.50 -6.12
C ALA A 48 -4.94 1.32 -5.78
N PHE A 49 -4.54 0.20 -5.17
CA PHE A 49 -3.13 -0.11 -4.91
C PHE A 49 -2.27 -0.03 -6.16
N TYR A 50 -2.76 -0.60 -7.26
CA TYR A 50 -2.04 -0.63 -8.53
C TYR A 50 -1.91 0.74 -9.21
N LEU A 51 -2.59 1.78 -8.70
CA LEU A 51 -2.35 3.17 -9.09
C LEU A 51 -1.11 3.78 -8.41
N PHE A 52 -0.59 3.14 -7.36
CA PHE A 52 0.57 3.60 -6.59
C PHE A 52 1.79 2.70 -6.78
N TYR A 53 1.60 1.39 -6.81
CA TYR A 53 2.67 0.40 -6.95
C TYR A 53 2.23 -0.73 -7.87
N THR A 54 3.09 -1.13 -8.81
CA THR A 54 2.81 -2.26 -9.72
C THR A 54 2.86 -3.61 -9.02
N SER A 55 3.58 -3.70 -7.90
CA SER A 55 3.65 -4.89 -7.05
C SER A 55 3.97 -4.54 -5.59
N LYS A 56 3.72 -5.47 -4.67
CA LYS A 56 4.09 -5.27 -3.25
C LYS A 56 5.60 -5.21 -3.07
N GLU A 57 6.36 -5.93 -3.89
CA GLU A 57 7.82 -5.95 -3.86
C GLU A 57 8.40 -4.57 -4.11
N LEU A 58 7.78 -3.79 -5.02
CA LEU A 58 8.20 -2.41 -5.26
C LEU A 58 8.00 -1.53 -4.02
N LEU A 59 6.87 -1.68 -3.32
CA LEU A 59 6.62 -0.97 -2.05
C LEU A 59 7.67 -1.34 -0.99
N PHE A 60 8.08 -2.61 -0.92
CA PHE A 60 9.12 -3.07 0.01
C PHE A 60 10.56 -2.79 -0.43
N SER A 61 10.78 -2.49 -1.71
CA SER A 61 12.10 -2.18 -2.27
C SER A 61 12.54 -0.74 -2.01
N ILE A 62 11.63 0.13 -1.54
CA ILE A 62 11.95 1.50 -1.17
C ILE A 62 12.67 1.45 0.18
N ARG A 63 14.01 1.52 0.13
CA ARG A 63 14.85 1.76 1.30
C ARG A 63 14.70 3.17 1.83
#